data_AF-A0A2A4ISA2-F1
#
_entry.id   AF-A0A2A4ISA2-F1
#
_cell.length_a   1.000
_cell.length_b   1.000
_cell.length_c   1.000
_cell.angle_alpha   90.00
_cell.angle_beta   90.00
_cell.angle_gamma   90.00
#
_symmetry.space_group_name_H-M   'P 1'
#
loop_
_entity.id
_entity.type
_entity.pdbx_description
1 polymer ?
#
loop_
_entity_poly.entity_id
_entity_poly.type
_entity_poly.pdbx_seq_one_letter_code
_entity_poly.pdbx_strand_id
1 'polypeptide(L)'
;MKKIIPFLFILVLSIPLYSQTSRFTRLSPEELTNLANPRRLSHRIFYTKPSQGPNAKWFDAVKEGDLDEIKRMVEAGQNIEVQDTYSLKQTALGWAAFIGYLDVVEYLVSKGANLYAGDTADVTSAFKSAILGGNIEVIEYLYPLYNGKLNLNEQDKRDGETMLMVAAGNSREDAVKFLLDKKVDVNIVSKQLNKSAYTYACESGNQNIIKMIEAAGGINVRTGKASCR
;
A
#
# COMPACT_ATOMS: atom_id res chain seq x y z
N MET A 1 53.02 13.93 21.27
CA MET A 1 52.77 13.24 19.99
C MET A 1 51.36 12.66 20.02
N LYS A 2 50.36 13.36 19.43
CA LYS A 2 48.98 12.86 19.34
C LYS A 2 48.84 12.09 18.02
N LYS A 3 48.52 10.79 18.10
CA LYS A 3 48.24 9.96 16.92
C LYS A 3 46.89 10.35 16.34
N ILE A 4 46.89 10.79 15.09
CA ILE A 4 45.68 11.02 14.28
C ILE A 4 45.26 9.64 13.76
N ILE A 5 44.06 9.19 14.11
CA ILE A 5 43.41 8.01 13.53
C ILE A 5 42.70 8.52 12.27
N PRO A 6 42.98 7.98 11.06
CA PRO A 6 42.25 8.40 9.87
C PRO A 6 40.85 7.82 9.94
N PHE A 7 39.85 8.70 9.88
CA PHE A 7 38.46 8.30 9.66
C PHE A 7 38.38 7.71 8.26
N LEU A 8 38.23 6.39 8.18
CA LEU A 8 37.97 5.69 6.93
C LEU A 8 36.56 6.08 6.48
N PHE A 9 36.47 7.02 5.53
CA PHE A 9 35.22 7.30 4.82
C PHE A 9 34.87 6.03 4.03
N ILE A 10 33.99 5.20 4.58
CA ILE A 10 33.36 4.12 3.82
C ILE A 10 32.45 4.81 2.80
N LEU A 11 32.96 4.96 1.59
CA LEU A 11 32.17 5.32 0.43
C LEU A 11 31.18 4.17 0.22
N VAL A 12 29.98 4.29 0.79
CA VAL A 12 28.88 3.39 0.47
C VAL A 12 28.56 3.69 -0.99
N LEU A 13 29.09 2.88 -1.90
CA LEU A 13 28.69 2.87 -3.30
C LEU A 13 27.18 2.57 -3.30
N SER A 14 26.38 3.63 -3.38
CA SER A 14 24.95 3.55 -3.62
C SER A 14 24.78 2.89 -4.97
N ILE A 15 24.51 1.58 -4.95
CA ILE A 15 24.05 0.87 -6.13
C ILE A 15 22.84 1.67 -6.65
N PRO A 16 22.87 2.17 -7.91
CA PRO A 16 21.77 2.95 -8.42
C PRO A 16 20.49 2.12 -8.31
N LEU A 17 19.38 2.74 -7.89
CA LEU A 17 18.08 2.08 -7.67
C LEU A 17 17.71 1.15 -8.85
N TYR A 18 18.12 1.55 -10.06
CA TYR A 18 18.00 0.82 -11.32
C TYR A 18 18.55 -0.62 -11.30
N SER A 19 19.66 -0.87 -10.61
CA SER A 19 20.27 -2.22 -10.55
C SER A 19 19.52 -3.17 -9.61
N GLN A 20 18.75 -2.64 -8.65
CA GLN A 20 18.04 -3.46 -7.66
C GLN A 20 16.63 -3.83 -8.12
N THR A 21 16.06 -3.07 -9.06
CA THR A 21 14.69 -3.26 -9.54
C THR A 21 14.59 -4.02 -10.87
N SER A 22 15.71 -4.49 -11.45
CA SER A 22 15.73 -5.10 -12.79
C SER A 22 14.87 -6.35 -12.93
N ARG A 23 14.55 -7.04 -11.83
CA ARG A 23 13.64 -8.20 -11.80
C ARG A 23 12.15 -7.84 -11.94
N PHE A 24 11.77 -6.59 -11.65
CA PHE A 24 10.39 -6.12 -11.79
C PHE A 24 10.16 -5.61 -13.21
N THR A 25 9.75 -6.50 -14.11
CA THR A 25 9.58 -6.19 -15.53
C THR A 25 8.23 -5.52 -15.84
N ARG A 26 7.26 -5.63 -14.93
CA ARG A 26 5.89 -5.09 -15.09
C ARG A 26 5.75 -3.62 -14.65
N LEU A 27 6.70 -3.10 -13.87
CA LEU A 27 6.65 -1.74 -13.31
C LEU A 27 7.99 -1.04 -13.54
N SER A 28 7.92 0.20 -13.99
CA SER A 28 9.08 1.09 -14.05
C SER A 28 9.61 1.42 -12.64
N PRO A 29 10.89 1.84 -12.52
CA PRO A 29 11.43 2.32 -11.25
C PRO A 29 10.65 3.49 -10.64
N GLU A 30 9.99 4.32 -11.47
CA GLU A 30 9.14 5.42 -11.02
C GLU A 30 7.85 4.90 -10.38
N GLU A 31 7.15 3.96 -11.03
CA GLU A 31 5.95 3.31 -10.47
C GLU A 31 6.25 2.61 -9.14
N LEU A 32 7.37 1.88 -9.05
CA LEU A 32 7.83 1.26 -7.80
C LEU A 32 8.05 2.31 -6.70
N THR A 33 8.72 3.41 -7.02
CA THR A 33 8.99 4.53 -6.09
C THR A 33 7.72 5.27 -5.69
N ASN A 34 6.73 5.32 -6.58
CA ASN A 34 5.41 5.86 -6.31
C ASN A 34 4.60 4.95 -5.37
N LEU A 35 4.71 3.63 -5.50
CA LEU A 35 4.10 2.66 -4.58
C LEU A 35 4.68 2.79 -3.16
N ALA A 36 6.01 2.77 -3.02
CA ALA A 36 6.67 2.92 -1.74
C ALA A 36 8.07 3.52 -1.92
N ASN A 37 8.53 4.32 -0.97
CA ASN A 37 9.89 4.87 -0.96
C ASN A 37 10.29 5.26 0.49
N PRO A 38 11.55 5.65 0.76
CA PRO A 38 11.99 5.96 2.11
C PRO A 38 11.18 7.03 2.85
N ARG A 39 10.44 7.89 2.13
CA ARG A 39 9.59 8.95 2.70
C ARG A 39 8.10 8.60 2.73
N ARG A 40 7.66 7.56 2.01
CA ARG A 40 6.26 7.13 1.88
C ARG A 40 6.17 5.62 1.90
N LEU A 41 5.51 5.06 2.91
CA LEU A 41 5.38 3.60 3.09
C LEU A 41 6.74 2.86 3.07
N SER A 42 7.75 3.41 3.75
CA SER A 42 9.11 2.85 3.76
C SER A 42 9.16 1.38 4.23
N HIS A 43 8.24 0.97 5.08
CA HIS A 43 8.07 -0.40 5.57
C HIS A 43 7.46 -1.37 4.52
N ARG A 44 7.03 -0.87 3.37
CA ARG A 44 6.46 -1.66 2.25
C ARG A 44 7.35 -1.67 1.01
N ILE A 45 8.59 -1.19 1.11
CA ILE A 45 9.56 -1.31 0.01
C ILE A 45 9.91 -2.79 -0.17
N PHE A 46 9.44 -3.37 -1.26
CA PHE A 46 9.58 -4.80 -1.58
C PHE A 46 10.60 -5.08 -2.70
N TYR A 47 11.09 -4.03 -3.36
CA TYR A 47 11.82 -4.13 -4.62
C TYR A 47 13.33 -3.90 -4.51
N THR A 48 13.85 -3.70 -3.31
CA THR A 48 15.29 -3.47 -3.08
C THR A 48 16.06 -4.74 -2.70
N LYS A 49 15.34 -5.78 -2.24
CA LYS A 49 15.91 -7.07 -1.83
C LYS A 49 14.92 -8.21 -2.15
N PRO A 50 15.41 -9.43 -2.41
CA PRO A 50 14.58 -10.63 -2.46
C PRO A 50 13.80 -10.85 -1.17
N SER A 51 12.68 -11.56 -1.30
CA SER A 51 11.88 -12.03 -0.18
C SER A 51 12.70 -13.02 0.66
N GLN A 52 12.33 -13.16 1.94
CA GLN A 52 13.08 -13.98 2.90
C GLN A 52 12.19 -15.05 3.54
N GLY A 53 12.83 -16.07 4.09
CA GLY A 53 12.14 -17.15 4.80
C GLY A 53 11.71 -18.33 3.92
N PRO A 54 10.96 -19.28 4.50
CA PRO A 54 10.62 -20.54 3.83
C PRO A 54 9.75 -20.35 2.58
N ASN A 55 8.99 -19.25 2.49
CA ASN A 55 8.13 -18.93 1.36
C ASN A 55 8.71 -17.79 0.47
N ALA A 56 10.02 -17.54 0.54
CA ALA A 56 10.67 -16.46 -0.21
C ALA A 56 10.36 -16.52 -1.72
N LYS A 57 10.53 -17.70 -2.34
CA LYS A 57 10.26 -17.90 -3.77
C LYS A 57 8.82 -17.57 -4.16
N TRP A 58 7.86 -17.99 -3.33
CA TRP A 58 6.45 -17.67 -3.53
C TRP A 58 6.20 -16.17 -3.52
N PHE A 59 6.73 -15.46 -2.53
CA PHE A 59 6.54 -14.02 -2.43
C PHE A 59 7.33 -13.21 -3.46
N ASP A 60 8.49 -13.70 -3.91
CA ASP A 60 9.19 -13.09 -5.04
C ASP A 60 8.36 -13.18 -6.32
N ALA A 61 7.81 -14.36 -6.65
CA ALA A 61 6.91 -14.51 -7.80
C ALA A 61 5.69 -13.59 -7.71
N VAL A 62 5.04 -13.50 -6.53
CA VAL A 62 3.90 -12.59 -6.29
C VAL A 62 4.29 -11.12 -6.46
N LYS A 63 5.42 -10.69 -5.89
CA LYS A 63 5.86 -9.28 -5.94
C LYS A 63 6.37 -8.88 -7.33
N GLU A 64 6.91 -9.81 -8.10
CA GLU A 64 7.32 -9.62 -9.49
C GLU A 64 6.12 -9.72 -10.46
N GLY A 65 5.00 -10.27 -10.01
CA GLY A 65 3.79 -10.44 -10.80
C GLY A 65 3.93 -11.54 -11.86
N ASP A 66 4.77 -12.54 -11.58
CA ASP A 66 4.98 -13.71 -12.43
C ASP A 66 3.81 -14.68 -12.26
N LEU A 67 2.73 -14.41 -12.99
CA LEU A 67 1.49 -15.19 -12.92
C LEU A 67 1.71 -16.66 -13.29
N ASP A 68 2.63 -16.96 -14.21
CA ASP A 68 2.88 -18.32 -14.67
C ASP A 68 3.58 -19.14 -13.58
N GLU A 69 4.59 -18.57 -12.91
CA GLU A 69 5.22 -19.20 -11.77
C GLU A 69 4.25 -19.35 -10.59
N ILE A 70 3.42 -18.32 -10.32
CA ILE A 70 2.38 -18.38 -9.30
C ILE A 70 1.42 -19.55 -9.56
N LYS A 71 0.94 -19.70 -10.80
CA LYS A 71 0.07 -20.82 -11.20
C LYS A 71 0.75 -22.17 -10.97
N ARG A 72 1.99 -22.31 -11.47
CA ARG A 72 2.79 -23.54 -11.34
C ARG A 72 3.00 -23.93 -9.87
N MET A 73 3.31 -22.95 -9.00
CA MET A 73 3.49 -23.20 -7.56
C MET A 73 2.18 -23.62 -6.88
N VAL A 74 1.05 -22.98 -7.22
CA VAL A 74 -0.27 -23.36 -6.70
C VAL A 74 -0.66 -24.78 -7.15
N GLU A 75 -0.41 -25.14 -8.40
CA GLU A 75 -0.62 -26.51 -8.91
C GLU A 75 0.27 -27.54 -8.20
N ALA A 76 1.46 -27.14 -7.76
CA ALA A 76 2.36 -27.96 -6.95
C ALA A 76 2.00 -27.98 -5.44
N GLY A 77 0.88 -27.39 -5.03
CA GLY A 77 0.39 -27.42 -3.65
C GLY A 77 0.85 -26.26 -2.76
N GLN A 78 1.33 -25.15 -3.32
CA GLN A 78 1.62 -23.94 -2.55
C GLN A 78 0.36 -23.45 -1.83
N ASN A 79 0.46 -23.27 -0.52
CA ASN A 79 -0.61 -22.65 0.27
C ASN A 79 -0.69 -21.15 -0.05
N ILE A 80 -1.79 -20.71 -0.67
CA ILE A 80 -2.03 -19.31 -1.06
C ILE A 80 -2.28 -18.38 0.14
N GLU A 81 -2.69 -18.93 1.28
CA GLU A 81 -2.96 -18.19 2.53
C GLU A 81 -1.72 -18.05 3.43
N VAL A 82 -0.56 -18.53 2.97
CA VAL A 82 0.67 -18.32 3.72
C VAL A 82 0.97 -16.82 3.83
N GLN A 83 1.47 -16.41 4.98
CA GLN A 83 1.82 -15.03 5.28
C GLN A 83 3.30 -14.77 5.07
N ASP A 84 3.65 -13.61 4.53
CA ASP A 84 5.03 -13.15 4.41
C ASP A 84 5.54 -12.71 5.78
N THR A 85 5.98 -13.67 6.60
CA THR A 85 6.39 -13.40 7.99
C THR A 85 7.62 -12.51 8.10
N TYR A 86 8.34 -12.29 7.01
CA TYR A 86 9.48 -11.38 6.92
C TYR A 86 9.07 -10.00 6.36
N SER A 87 7.82 -9.84 5.93
CA SER A 87 7.25 -8.58 5.45
C SER A 87 5.79 -8.44 5.86
N LEU A 88 5.58 -7.92 7.08
CA LEU A 88 4.28 -7.54 7.64
C LEU A 88 3.25 -8.67 7.80
N LYS A 89 3.61 -9.94 7.58
CA LYS A 89 2.66 -11.08 7.54
C LYS A 89 1.56 -10.90 6.48
N GLN A 90 1.85 -10.18 5.41
CA GLN A 90 0.88 -9.97 4.33
C GLN A 90 0.72 -11.24 3.48
N THR A 91 -0.48 -11.54 3.02
CA THR A 91 -0.75 -12.67 2.11
C THR A 91 -0.40 -12.34 0.66
N ALA A 92 -0.40 -13.35 -0.21
CA ALA A 92 -0.18 -13.14 -1.64
C ALA A 92 -1.22 -12.18 -2.26
N LEU A 93 -2.50 -12.36 -1.90
CA LEU A 93 -3.58 -11.49 -2.38
C LEU A 93 -3.36 -10.04 -1.95
N GLY A 94 -2.95 -9.80 -0.70
CA GLY A 94 -2.63 -8.45 -0.22
C GLY A 94 -1.47 -7.80 -0.98
N TRP A 95 -0.41 -8.55 -1.29
CA TRP A 95 0.71 -8.05 -2.09
C TRP A 95 0.29 -7.74 -3.53
N ALA A 96 -0.39 -8.66 -4.21
CA ALA A 96 -0.88 -8.45 -5.57
C ALA A 96 -1.81 -7.22 -5.64
N ALA A 97 -2.69 -7.06 -4.63
CA ALA A 97 -3.59 -5.92 -4.56
C ALA A 97 -2.87 -4.58 -4.29
N PHE A 98 -1.90 -4.56 -3.38
CA PHE A 98 -1.08 -3.37 -3.11
C PHE A 98 -0.23 -2.95 -4.31
N ILE A 99 0.29 -3.91 -5.08
CA ILE A 99 1.17 -3.63 -6.21
C ILE A 99 0.37 -3.29 -7.47
N GLY A 100 -0.82 -3.88 -7.65
CA GLY A 100 -1.73 -3.57 -8.76
C GLY A 100 -1.78 -4.64 -9.84
N TYR A 101 -1.34 -5.87 -9.57
CA TYR A 101 -1.39 -6.96 -10.54
C TYR A 101 -2.79 -7.59 -10.58
N LEU A 102 -3.70 -6.98 -11.33
CA LEU A 102 -5.10 -7.41 -11.43
C LEU A 102 -5.24 -8.88 -11.83
N ASP A 103 -4.47 -9.35 -12.81
CA ASP A 103 -4.44 -10.74 -13.27
C ASP A 103 -4.05 -11.75 -12.16
N VAL A 104 -3.11 -11.37 -11.30
CA VAL A 104 -2.74 -12.17 -10.11
C VAL A 104 -3.84 -12.12 -9.06
N VAL A 105 -4.48 -10.96 -8.85
CA VAL A 105 -5.62 -10.81 -7.93
C VAL A 105 -6.79 -11.69 -8.39
N GLU A 106 -7.18 -11.61 -9.66
CA GLU A 106 -8.25 -12.43 -10.25
C GLU A 106 -7.97 -13.91 -10.07
N TYR A 107 -6.74 -14.35 -10.36
CA TYR A 107 -6.33 -15.73 -10.19
C TYR A 107 -6.43 -16.18 -8.72
N LEU A 108 -5.86 -15.44 -7.77
CA LEU A 108 -5.89 -15.81 -6.36
C LEU A 108 -7.32 -15.83 -5.81
N VAL A 109 -8.17 -14.87 -6.20
CA VAL A 109 -9.59 -14.86 -5.86
C VAL A 109 -10.32 -16.08 -6.43
N SER A 110 -10.02 -16.47 -7.68
CA SER A 110 -10.59 -17.70 -8.29
C SER A 110 -10.20 -18.99 -7.54
N LYS A 111 -9.09 -18.96 -6.78
CA LYS A 111 -8.65 -20.06 -5.91
C LYS A 111 -9.20 -19.96 -4.48
N GLY A 112 -10.08 -19.00 -4.21
CA GLY A 112 -10.73 -18.83 -2.91
C GLY A 112 -9.89 -18.08 -1.89
N ALA A 113 -8.96 -17.23 -2.33
CA ALA A 113 -8.17 -16.42 -1.41
C ALA A 113 -9.03 -15.57 -0.48
N ASN A 114 -8.65 -15.48 0.79
CA ASN A 114 -9.39 -14.74 1.80
C ASN A 114 -9.28 -13.22 1.58
N LEU A 115 -10.39 -12.60 1.16
CA LEU A 115 -10.49 -11.16 0.93
C LEU A 115 -10.26 -10.30 2.19
N TYR A 116 -10.47 -10.87 3.39
CA TYR A 116 -10.35 -10.18 4.67
C TYR A 116 -9.02 -10.47 5.38
N ALA A 117 -8.05 -11.08 4.68
CA ALA A 117 -6.70 -11.22 5.22
C ALA A 117 -6.07 -9.83 5.39
N GLY A 118 -5.66 -9.52 6.63
CA GLY A 118 -4.91 -8.32 6.97
C GLY A 118 -3.42 -8.60 7.16
N ASP A 119 -2.67 -7.55 7.50
CA ASP A 119 -1.25 -7.61 7.83
C ASP A 119 -0.99 -7.08 9.26
N THR A 120 0.26 -7.03 9.70
CA THR A 120 0.63 -6.50 11.03
C THR A 120 0.82 -4.99 11.05
N ALA A 121 0.53 -4.29 9.94
CA ALA A 121 0.59 -2.85 9.86
C ALA A 121 -0.83 -2.27 10.02
N ASP A 122 -1.39 -1.69 8.96
CA ASP A 122 -2.68 -1.03 8.91
C ASP A 122 -3.68 -1.71 7.97
N VAL A 123 -3.28 -2.75 7.24
CA VAL A 123 -4.15 -3.38 6.24
C VAL A 123 -5.06 -4.41 6.92
N THR A 124 -6.37 -4.25 6.73
CA THR A 124 -7.40 -5.16 7.26
C THR A 124 -8.01 -6.08 6.21
N SER A 125 -7.69 -5.87 4.93
CA SER A 125 -8.26 -6.61 3.80
C SER A 125 -7.48 -6.36 2.52
N ALA A 126 -7.65 -7.23 1.52
CA ALA A 126 -7.11 -7.03 0.17
C ALA A 126 -7.59 -5.70 -0.45
N PHE A 127 -8.83 -5.30 -0.16
CA PHE A 127 -9.35 -4.00 -0.58
C PHE A 127 -8.56 -2.83 0.02
N LYS A 128 -8.24 -2.86 1.33
CA LYS A 128 -7.40 -1.83 1.94
C LYS A 128 -5.98 -1.81 1.35
N SER A 129 -5.41 -2.97 0.98
CA SER A 129 -4.15 -3.03 0.23
C SER A 129 -4.24 -2.30 -1.11
N ALA A 130 -5.31 -2.54 -1.89
CA ALA A 130 -5.52 -1.88 -3.18
C ALA A 130 -5.66 -0.35 -3.04
N ILE A 131 -6.39 0.11 -2.02
CA ILE A 131 -6.50 1.54 -1.67
C ILE A 131 -5.13 2.13 -1.31
N LEU A 132 -4.34 1.43 -0.51
CA LEU A 132 -3.01 1.87 -0.09
C LEU A 132 -2.01 1.95 -1.27
N GLY A 133 -2.14 1.06 -2.24
CA GLY A 133 -1.40 1.08 -3.50
C GLY A 133 -1.90 2.13 -4.50
N GLY A 134 -3.18 2.49 -4.42
CA GLY A 134 -3.85 3.37 -5.38
C GLY A 134 -4.28 2.67 -6.67
N ASN A 135 -4.44 1.35 -6.66
CA ASN A 135 -4.68 0.56 -7.87
C ASN A 135 -6.18 0.49 -8.19
N ILE A 136 -6.67 1.45 -8.97
CA ILE A 136 -8.11 1.62 -9.24
C ILE A 136 -8.76 0.39 -9.87
N GLU A 137 -8.09 -0.28 -10.82
CA GLU A 137 -8.63 -1.48 -11.47
C GLU A 137 -8.85 -2.62 -10.46
N VAL A 138 -7.93 -2.79 -9.51
CA VAL A 138 -8.07 -3.77 -8.43
C VAL A 138 -9.17 -3.37 -7.44
N ILE A 139 -9.27 -2.08 -7.11
CA ILE A 139 -10.33 -1.54 -6.24
C ILE A 139 -11.70 -1.85 -6.85
N GLU A 140 -11.88 -1.56 -8.14
CA GLU A 140 -13.14 -1.78 -8.87
C GLU A 140 -13.48 -3.27 -8.98
N TYR A 141 -12.49 -4.13 -9.21
CA TYR A 141 -12.68 -5.58 -9.21
C TYR A 141 -13.08 -6.14 -7.84
N LEU A 142 -12.37 -5.75 -6.77
CA LEU A 142 -12.56 -6.31 -5.44
C LEU A 142 -13.84 -5.79 -4.77
N TYR A 143 -14.18 -4.51 -4.94
CA TYR A 143 -15.31 -3.87 -4.24
C TYR A 143 -16.62 -4.66 -4.26
N PRO A 144 -17.14 -5.12 -5.43
CA PRO A 144 -18.41 -5.86 -5.47
C PRO A 144 -18.33 -7.21 -4.74
N LEU A 145 -17.15 -7.84 -4.64
CA LEU A 145 -16.98 -9.17 -4.03
C LEU A 145 -17.23 -9.18 -2.52
N TYR A 146 -17.16 -8.02 -1.87
CA TYR A 146 -17.50 -7.89 -0.45
C TYR A 146 -19.00 -7.86 -0.17
N ASN A 147 -19.86 -7.86 -1.21
CA ASN A 147 -21.32 -7.97 -1.08
C ASN A 147 -21.92 -6.96 -0.07
N GLY A 148 -21.45 -5.71 -0.12
CA GLY A 148 -21.91 -4.63 0.77
C GLY A 148 -21.44 -4.73 2.23
N LYS A 149 -20.56 -5.68 2.57
CA LYS A 149 -20.05 -5.87 3.94
C LYS A 149 -18.86 -4.99 4.31
N LEU A 150 -18.31 -4.23 3.35
CA LEU A 150 -17.21 -3.30 3.63
C LEU A 150 -17.71 -2.05 4.34
N ASN A 151 -17.17 -1.78 5.52
CA ASN A 151 -17.29 -0.46 6.14
C ASN A 151 -16.14 0.43 5.68
N LEU A 152 -16.39 1.29 4.68
CA LEU A 152 -15.37 2.21 4.14
C LEU A 152 -14.93 3.30 5.15
N ASN A 153 -15.70 3.50 6.21
CA ASN A 153 -15.42 4.43 7.31
C ASN A 153 -14.75 3.74 8.52
N GLU A 154 -14.38 2.46 8.40
CA GLU A 154 -13.68 1.75 9.47
C GLU A 154 -12.35 2.44 9.78
N GLN A 155 -12.09 2.65 11.07
CA GLN A 155 -10.81 3.12 11.60
C GLN A 155 -9.99 1.91 12.03
N ASP A 156 -8.74 1.81 11.58
CA ASP A 156 -7.88 0.71 12.04
C ASP A 156 -7.52 0.84 13.53
N LYS A 157 -7.07 -0.27 14.12
CA LYS A 157 -6.82 -0.35 15.56
C LYS A 157 -5.53 0.37 16.00
N ARG A 158 -4.56 0.54 15.09
CA ARG A 158 -3.23 1.04 15.41
C ARG A 158 -3.24 2.56 15.48
N ASP A 159 -3.65 3.19 14.38
CA ASP A 159 -3.56 4.63 14.18
C ASP A 159 -4.95 5.28 14.01
N GLY A 160 -6.02 4.49 13.92
CA GLY A 160 -7.37 5.01 13.72
C GLY A 160 -7.60 5.62 12.34
N GLU A 161 -6.82 5.21 11.34
CA GLU A 161 -6.91 5.77 10.00
C GLU A 161 -8.04 5.08 9.23
N THR A 162 -8.81 5.90 8.52
CA THR A 162 -9.78 5.41 7.53
C THR A 162 -9.10 5.18 6.18
N MET A 163 -9.78 4.46 5.27
CA MET A 163 -9.29 4.28 3.90
C MET A 163 -9.05 5.63 3.19
N LEU A 164 -9.88 6.64 3.44
CA LEU A 164 -9.71 7.98 2.85
C LEU A 164 -8.47 8.69 3.40
N MET A 165 -8.19 8.56 4.71
CA MET A 165 -6.97 9.13 5.31
C MET A 165 -5.71 8.53 4.69
N VAL A 166 -5.69 7.20 4.59
CA VAL A 166 -4.56 6.46 4.02
C VAL A 166 -4.36 6.82 2.55
N ALA A 167 -5.43 6.86 1.74
CA ALA A 167 -5.35 7.24 0.33
C ALA A 167 -4.85 8.69 0.16
N ALA A 168 -5.38 9.62 0.95
CA ALA A 168 -5.00 11.03 0.91
C ALA A 168 -3.53 11.26 1.29
N GLY A 169 -3.09 10.67 2.41
CA GLY A 169 -1.72 10.84 2.92
C GLY A 169 -0.65 10.23 2.01
N ASN A 170 -1.01 9.22 1.21
CA ASN A 170 -0.08 8.55 0.29
C ASN A 170 -0.21 9.01 -1.17
N SER A 171 -1.00 10.06 -1.42
CA SER A 171 -1.22 10.65 -2.75
C SER A 171 -1.86 9.68 -3.77
N ARG A 172 -2.87 8.92 -3.34
CA ARG A 172 -3.61 7.97 -4.19
C ARG A 172 -4.85 8.62 -4.77
N GLU A 173 -4.68 9.46 -5.79
CA GLU A 173 -5.77 10.30 -6.34
C GLU A 173 -7.00 9.49 -6.76
N ASP A 174 -6.83 8.41 -7.53
CA ASP A 174 -7.95 7.59 -8.00
C ASP A 174 -8.67 6.86 -6.86
N ALA A 175 -7.92 6.38 -5.86
CA ALA A 175 -8.52 5.77 -4.68
C ALA A 175 -9.31 6.80 -3.84
N VAL A 176 -8.79 8.02 -3.70
CA VAL A 176 -9.52 9.13 -3.06
C VAL A 176 -10.82 9.40 -3.82
N LYS A 177 -10.76 9.56 -5.14
CA LYS A 177 -11.93 9.80 -5.98
C LYS A 177 -12.97 8.69 -5.80
N PHE A 178 -12.55 7.43 -5.91
CA PHE A 178 -13.44 6.28 -5.70
C PHE A 178 -14.15 6.34 -4.34
N LEU A 179 -13.41 6.60 -3.24
CA LEU A 179 -13.98 6.65 -1.90
C LEU A 179 -14.98 7.82 -1.76
N LEU A 180 -14.68 9.00 -2.30
CA LEU A 180 -15.59 10.14 -2.29
C LEU A 180 -16.87 9.87 -3.09
N ASP A 181 -16.78 9.13 -4.21
CA ASP A 181 -17.94 8.68 -4.98
C ASP A 181 -18.81 7.70 -4.19
N LYS A 182 -18.23 6.94 -3.26
CA LYS A 182 -18.97 6.10 -2.28
C LYS A 182 -19.50 6.86 -1.07
N LYS A 183 -19.40 8.19 -1.04
CA LYS A 183 -19.97 9.07 0.00
C LYS A 183 -19.52 8.70 1.41
N VAL A 184 -18.23 8.35 1.56
CA VAL A 184 -17.59 8.17 2.87
C VAL A 184 -17.67 9.44 3.71
N ASP A 185 -17.59 9.29 5.04
CA ASP A 185 -17.54 10.46 5.93
C ASP A 185 -16.12 11.06 5.88
N VAL A 186 -16.02 12.21 5.21
CA VAL A 186 -14.75 12.89 4.95
C VAL A 186 -14.14 13.53 6.20
N ASN A 187 -14.93 13.72 7.26
CA ASN A 187 -14.54 14.46 8.47
C ASN A 187 -14.32 13.56 9.68
N ILE A 188 -14.22 12.23 9.49
CA ILE A 188 -13.73 11.33 10.54
C ILE A 188 -12.35 11.82 11.00
N VAL A 189 -12.13 11.77 12.31
CA VAL A 189 -10.85 12.10 12.95
C VAL A 189 -10.28 10.83 13.55
N SER A 190 -9.02 10.53 13.20
CA SER A 190 -8.24 9.48 13.85
C SER A 190 -8.16 9.77 15.34
N LYS A 191 -8.62 8.83 16.16
CA LYS A 191 -8.64 8.98 17.62
C LYS A 191 -7.24 9.06 18.22
N GLN A 192 -6.25 8.45 17.55
CA GLN A 192 -4.89 8.30 18.02
C GLN A 192 -4.01 9.49 17.59
N LEU A 193 -4.21 10.00 16.37
CA LEU A 193 -3.34 11.02 15.78
C LEU A 193 -3.98 12.41 15.72
N ASN A 194 -5.29 12.53 15.99
CA ASN A 194 -6.05 13.76 15.85
C ASN A 194 -5.90 14.37 14.44
N LYS A 195 -6.04 13.53 13.41
CA LYS A 195 -5.94 13.89 12.00
C LYS A 195 -7.20 13.48 11.24
N SER A 196 -7.65 14.32 10.30
CA SER A 196 -8.68 13.98 9.32
C SER A 196 -8.04 13.68 7.97
N ALA A 197 -8.82 13.16 7.01
CA ALA A 197 -8.35 12.97 5.64
C ALA A 197 -7.82 14.28 5.02
N TYR A 198 -8.41 15.42 5.39
CA TYR A 198 -7.93 16.74 5.00
C TYR A 198 -6.52 17.03 5.53
N THR A 199 -6.25 16.73 6.80
CA THR A 199 -4.91 16.90 7.39
C THR A 199 -3.87 16.09 6.62
N TYR A 200 -4.18 14.82 6.31
CA TYR A 200 -3.30 13.95 5.52
C TYR A 200 -3.08 14.46 4.10
N ALA A 201 -4.13 14.95 3.43
CA ALA A 201 -4.01 15.55 2.10
C ALA A 201 -3.04 16.74 2.11
N CYS A 202 -3.17 17.62 3.10
CA CYS A 202 -2.26 18.76 3.30
C CYS A 202 -0.81 18.33 3.54
N GLU A 203 -0.59 17.31 4.38
CA GLU A 203 0.75 16.76 4.64
C GLU A 203 1.37 16.11 3.41
N SER A 204 0.57 15.49 2.55
CA SER A 204 1.04 14.92 1.28
C SER A 204 1.45 16.00 0.26
N GLY A 205 0.92 17.21 0.39
CA GLY A 205 1.12 18.32 -0.55
C GLY A 205 0.39 18.18 -1.89
N ASN A 206 -0.36 17.09 -2.11
CA ASN A 206 -1.08 16.86 -3.36
C ASN A 206 -2.30 17.78 -3.49
N GLN A 207 -2.17 18.78 -4.36
CA GLN A 207 -3.20 19.82 -4.55
C GLN A 207 -4.51 19.29 -5.14
N ASN A 208 -4.47 18.22 -5.94
CA ASN A 208 -5.69 17.63 -6.50
C ASN A 208 -6.51 16.97 -5.39
N ILE A 209 -5.85 16.19 -4.51
CA ILE A 209 -6.52 15.54 -3.38
C ILE A 209 -7.08 16.56 -2.40
N ILE A 210 -6.33 17.63 -2.09
CA ILE A 210 -6.81 18.72 -1.25
C ILE A 210 -8.12 19.27 -1.83
N LYS A 211 -8.12 19.66 -3.11
CA LYS A 211 -9.32 20.19 -3.78
C LYS A 211 -10.49 19.20 -3.82
N MET A 212 -10.21 17.91 -4.04
CA MET A 212 -11.26 16.87 -4.03
C MET A 212 -11.91 16.75 -2.66
N ILE A 213 -11.12 16.74 -1.59
CA ILE A 213 -11.63 16.64 -0.21
C ILE A 213 -12.32 17.95 0.20
N GLU A 214 -11.83 19.13 -0.21
CA GLU A 214 -12.50 20.43 -0.03
C GLU A 214 -13.89 20.43 -0.67
N ALA A 215 -13.97 20.00 -1.92
CA ALA A 215 -15.23 19.93 -2.66
C ALA A 215 -16.23 18.96 -2.02
N ALA A 216 -15.73 17.94 -1.31
CA ALA A 216 -16.54 17.01 -0.53
C ALA A 216 -16.87 17.52 0.89
N GLY A 217 -16.47 18.74 1.26
CA GLY A 217 -16.74 19.35 2.56
C GLY A 217 -15.77 18.97 3.67
N GLY A 218 -14.60 18.43 3.32
CA GLY A 218 -13.56 18.10 4.28
C GLY A 218 -12.89 19.34 4.86
N ILE A 219 -12.62 19.31 6.16
CA ILE A 219 -12.00 20.41 6.89
C ILE A 219 -10.78 19.95 7.70
N ASN A 220 -9.88 20.90 7.95
CA ASN A 220 -8.77 20.72 8.86
C ASN A 220 -9.28 20.67 10.29
N VAL A 221 -9.10 19.53 10.96
CA VAL A 221 -9.59 19.28 12.32
C VAL A 221 -9.08 20.30 13.35
N ARG A 222 -7.87 20.86 13.15
CA ARG A 222 -7.28 21.83 14.08
C ARG A 222 -7.91 23.22 13.95
N THR A 223 -8.25 23.63 12.74
CA THR A 223 -8.69 25.02 12.46
C THR A 223 -10.18 25.13 12.18
N GLY A 224 -10.86 24.02 11.90
CA GLY A 224 -12.26 23.99 11.46
C GLY A 224 -12.48 24.57 10.06
N LYS A 225 -11.41 24.78 9.28
CA LYS A 225 -11.46 25.42 7.96
C LYS A 225 -10.95 24.48 6.87
N ALA A 226 -11.44 24.67 5.65
CA ALA A 226 -10.84 24.12 4.43
C ALA A 226 -9.54 24.88 4.11
N SER A 227 -8.52 24.71 4.95
CA SER A 227 -7.19 25.29 4.79
C SER A 227 -6.14 24.40 5.43
N CYS A 228 -5.01 24.20 4.74
CA CYS A 228 -3.84 23.52 5.31
C CYS A 228 -3.13 24.35 6.40
N ARG A 229 -3.42 25.66 6.49
CA ARG A 229 -2.89 26.59 7.48
C ARG A 229 -3.92 26.89 8.57
#